data_AF-A0A6J6HNT5-F1
#
_entry.id   AF-A0A6J6HNT5-F1
#
_cell.length_a   1.000
_cell.length_b   1.000
_cell.length_c   1.000
_cell.angle_alpha   90.00
_cell.angle_beta   90.00
_cell.angle_gamma   90.00
#
_symmetry.space_group_name_H-M   'P 1'
#
loop_
_entity.id
_entity.type
_entity.pdbx_description
1 polymer ?
#
loop_
_entity_poly.entity_id
_entity_poly.type
_entity_poly.pdbx_seq_one_letter_code
_entity_poly.pdbx_strand_id
1 'polypeptide(L)' 'MRRLTGRGTESAEEQAKRLETAREELAAQGEFDHVVINDEVARCAAEVVELMKD' A
#
# COMPACT_ATOMS: atom_id res chain seq x y z
N MET A 1 -8.33 -0.61 5.85
CA MET A 1 -9.66 -0.08 5.47
C MET A 1 -9.76 1.44 5.42
N ARG A 2 -9.13 2.22 6.32
CA ARG A 2 -9.38 3.66 6.49
C ARG A 2 -9.09 4.58 5.27
N ARG A 3 -8.22 4.19 4.32
CA ARG A 3 -7.89 5.01 3.12
C ARG A 3 -8.80 4.78 1.91
N LEU A 4 -9.48 3.64 1.85
CA LEU A 4 -10.36 3.27 0.73
C LEU A 4 -11.76 3.89 0.82
N THR A 5 -12.13 4.42 1.98
CA THR A 5 -13.41 5.14 2.18
C THR A 5 -13.27 6.65 1.93
N GLY A 6 -12.04 7.16 1.84
CA GLY A 6 -11.74 8.59 1.95
C GLY A 6 -11.90 9.43 0.67
N ARG A 7 -12.21 8.84 -0.50
CA ARG A 7 -12.32 9.59 -1.76
C ARG A 7 -13.74 10.00 -2.15
N GLY A 8 -14.75 9.67 -1.34
CA GLY A 8 -16.10 10.27 -1.38
C GLY A 8 -16.96 10.07 -2.64
N THR A 9 -16.42 9.44 -3.70
CA THR A 9 -17.09 9.30 -5.01
C THR A 9 -17.25 7.85 -5.46
N GLU A 10 -16.88 6.88 -4.63
CA GLU A 10 -16.91 5.45 -4.97
C GLU A 10 -18.14 4.79 -4.33
N SER A 11 -18.87 4.00 -5.11
CA SER A 11 -19.93 3.13 -4.65
C SER A 11 -19.39 1.99 -3.77
N ALA A 12 -20.27 1.35 -3.00
CA ALA A 12 -19.90 0.20 -2.17
C ALA A 12 -19.31 -0.96 -3.00
N GLU A 13 -19.79 -1.18 -4.22
CA GLU A 13 -19.28 -2.20 -5.13
C GLU A 13 -17.86 -1.88 -5.61
N GLU A 14 -17.60 -0.61 -5.96
CA GLU A 14 -16.26 -0.16 -6.36
C GLU A 14 -15.26 -0.27 -5.21
N GLN A 15 -15.69 0.05 -3.98
CA GLN A 15 -14.87 -0.12 -2.79
C GLN A 15 -14.57 -1.60 -2.50
N ALA A 16 -15.55 -2.49 -2.66
CA ALA A 16 -15.37 -3.93 -2.48
C ALA A 16 -14.35 -4.49 -3.46
N LYS A 17 -14.47 -4.14 -4.75
CA LYS A 17 -13.51 -4.53 -5.80
C LYS A 17 -12.11 -4.03 -5.49
N ARG A 18 -11.96 -2.77 -5.08
CA ARG A 18 -10.64 -2.23 -4.69
C ARG A 18 -10.04 -2.90 -3.47
N LEU A 19 -10.86 -3.27 -2.48
CA LEU A 19 -10.39 -4.01 -1.30
C LEU A 19 -9.93 -5.42 -1.66
N GLU A 20 -10.62 -6.08 -2.59
CA GLU A 20 -10.25 -7.39 -3.11
C GLU A 20 -8.89 -7.31 -3.83
N THR A 21 -8.75 -6.40 -4.80
CA THR A 21 -7.48 -6.16 -5.50
C THR A 21 -6.35 -5.85 -4.52
N ALA A 22 -6.58 -4.97 -3.55
CA ALA A 22 -5.56 -4.62 -2.56
C ALA A 22 -5.13 -5.82 -1.69
N ARG A 23 -6.01 -6.81 -1.45
CA ARG A 23 -5.65 -8.04 -0.71
C ARG A 23 -4.78 -8.96 -1.56
N GLU A 24 -5.11 -9.10 -2.83
CA GLU A 24 -4.32 -9.89 -3.78
C GLU A 24 -2.92 -9.30 -3.94
N GLU A 25 -2.82 -7.98 -4.14
CA GLU A 25 -1.55 -7.26 -4.24
C GLU A 25 -0.71 -7.39 -2.95
N LEU A 26 -1.33 -7.29 -1.76
CA LEU A 26 -0.63 -7.47 -0.49
C LEU A 26 -0.18 -8.90 -0.24
N ALA A 27 -0.88 -9.90 -0.76
CA ALA A 27 -0.46 -11.30 -0.66
C ALA A 27 0.82 -11.57 -1.47
N ALA A 28 1.03 -10.84 -2.56
CA ALA A 28 2.22 -10.90 -3.39
C ALA A 28 3.45 -10.20 -2.79
N GLN A 29 3.36 -9.58 -1.60
CA GLN A 29 4.48 -8.84 -1.00
C GLN A 29 5.76 -9.69 -0.82
N GLY A 30 5.62 -11.02 -0.67
CA GLY A 30 6.75 -11.94 -0.52
C GLY A 30 7.54 -12.18 -1.80
N GLU A 31 7.10 -11.65 -2.94
CA GLU A 31 7.85 -11.68 -4.21
C GLU A 31 8.95 -10.61 -4.27
N PHE A 32 8.96 -9.66 -3.35
CA PHE A 32 9.94 -8.59 -3.29
C PHE A 32 10.98 -8.85 -2.19
N ASP A 33 12.21 -8.43 -2.44
CA ASP A 33 13.32 -8.60 -1.50
C ASP A 33 13.14 -7.76 -0.21
N HIS A 34 12.40 -6.65 -0.31
CA HIS A 34 12.20 -5.70 0.78
C HIS A 34 10.75 -5.19 0.85
N VAL A 35 10.25 -4.96 2.06
CA VAL A 35 8.91 -4.40 2.32
C VAL A 35 9.05 -3.17 3.23
N VAL A 36 8.61 -2.00 2.73
CA VAL A 36 8.64 -0.73 3.47
C VAL A 36 7.23 -0.29 3.86
N ILE A 37 7.00 -0.02 5.14
CA ILE A 37 5.69 0.43 5.65
C ILE A 37 5.62 1.97 5.59
N ASN A 38 4.72 2.49 4.75
CA ASN A 38 4.49 3.93 4.61
C ASN A 38 3.42 4.45 5.60
N ASP A 39 3.74 4.46 6.89
CA ASP A 39 2.94 5.08 7.95
C ASP A 39 3.38 6.53 8.27
N GLU A 40 4.66 6.83 8.11
CA GLU A 40 5.23 8.19 8.14
C GLU A 40 6.05 8.46 6.87
N VAL A 41 5.67 9.51 6.14
CA VAL A 41 6.24 9.83 4.82
C VAL A 41 7.75 10.08 4.88
N ALA A 42 8.22 10.87 5.86
CA ALA A 42 9.63 11.21 5.99
C ALA A 42 10.50 9.96 6.27
N ARG A 43 10.02 9.10 7.17
CA ARG A 43 10.70 7.85 7.53
C ARG A 43 10.72 6.85 6.38
N CYS A 44 9.58 6.64 5.72
CA CYS A 44 9.48 5.75 4.57
C CYS A 44 10.39 6.19 3.42
N ALA A 45 10.47 7.49 3.14
CA ALA A 45 11.37 8.01 2.12
C ALA A 45 12.86 7.75 2.46
N ALA A 46 13.24 7.91 3.73
CA ALA A 46 14.60 7.61 4.17
C ALA A 46 14.94 6.13 4.03
N GLU A 47 14.03 5.23 4.44
CA GLU A 47 14.21 3.77 4.33
C GLU A 47 14.40 3.32 2.88
N VAL A 48 13.59 3.85 1.94
CA VAL A 48 13.76 3.57 0.51
C VAL A 48 15.12 4.03 -0.01
N VAL A 49 15.61 5.21 0.42
CA VAL A 49 16.92 5.72 -0.01
C VAL A 49 18.07 4.86 0.50
N GLU A 50 17.96 4.30 1.70
CA GLU A 50 18.98 3.37 2.22
C GLU A 50 19.00 2.08 1.42
N LEU A 51 17.84 1.49 1.11
CA LEU A 51 17.74 0.27 0.29
C LEU A 51 18.30 0.43 -1.14
N MET A 52 18.38 1.65 -1.67
CA MET A 52 18.94 1.92 -3.00
C MET A 52 20.48 2.03 -3.02
N LYS A 53 21.13 2.05 -1.86
CA LYS A 53 22.60 2.20 -1.72
C LYS A 53 23.33 0.88 -1.56
N ASP A 54 22.59 -0.20 -1.29
CA ASP A 54 23.07 -1.58 -1.22
C ASP A 54 23.20 -2.20 -2.63
#